data_AF-A0A3C0TDY9-F1
#
_entry.id   AF-A0A3C0TDY9-F1
#
_cell.length_a   1.000
_cell.length_b   1.000
_cell.length_c   1.000
_cell.angle_alpha   90.00
_cell.angle_beta   90.00
_cell.angle_gamma   90.00
#
_symmetry.space_group_name_H-M   'P 1'
#
loop_
_entity.id
_entity.type
_entity.pdbx_description
1 polymer ?
#
loop_
_entity_poly.entity_id
_entity_poly.type
_entity_poly.pdbx_seq_one_letter_code
_entity_poly.pdbx_strand_id
1 'polypeptide(L)'
;DFKDKCRVFTKAGYLGEGRDHSFDGILKSFEDSQERLGMEKFEVLYIHDAGGYPVEEVMADDGAMGAMRKLQKDGFINYIGIACNDPPVNTPFIETGEFDVAVVPEAWSMLNQRGAERILPAAEKFNMGIFCATPLEIGLLATGPANFSD
;
A
#
# COMPACT_ATOMS: atom_id res chain seq x y z
N ASP A 1 -18.26 -3.78 20.04
CA ASP A 1 -16.87 -4.28 20.09
C ASP A 1 -15.92 -3.14 19.70
N PHE A 2 -14.62 -3.17 20.06
CA PHE A 2 -13.62 -2.23 19.51
C PHE A 2 -13.56 -2.35 17.99
N LYS A 3 -13.76 -3.57 17.47
CA LYS A 3 -13.79 -3.88 16.04
C LYS A 3 -14.87 -3.11 15.28
N ASP A 4 -15.98 -2.76 15.91
CA ASP A 4 -17.07 -1.98 15.30
C ASP A 4 -16.79 -0.46 15.27
N LYS A 5 -15.73 -0.01 15.97
CA LYS A 5 -15.39 1.41 16.13
C LYS A 5 -14.16 1.82 15.34
N CYS A 6 -13.47 0.87 14.71
CA CYS A 6 -12.22 1.12 14.00
C CYS A 6 -12.33 0.67 12.55
N ARG A 7 -11.81 1.51 11.66
CA ARG A 7 -11.54 1.12 10.28
C ARG A 7 -10.11 0.58 10.25
N VAL A 8 -9.94 -0.66 9.82
CA VAL A 8 -8.63 -1.32 9.81
C VAL A 8 -8.07 -1.35 8.40
N PHE A 9 -6.85 -0.86 8.27
CA PHE A 9 -6.08 -0.77 7.04
C PHE A 9 -4.90 -1.74 7.19
N THR A 10 -4.73 -2.68 6.28
CA THR A 10 -3.65 -3.68 6.36
C THR A 10 -3.06 -3.97 4.97
N LYS A 11 -1.96 -4.72 4.90
CA LYS A 11 -1.23 -4.98 3.65
C LYS A 11 -0.99 -6.48 3.45
N ALA A 12 -0.90 -6.92 2.21
CA ALA A 12 -0.64 -8.30 1.80
C ALA A 12 0.48 -8.37 0.75
N GLY A 13 1.13 -9.54 0.64
CA GLY A 13 2.13 -9.82 -0.38
C GLY A 13 3.60 -9.63 0.05
N TYR A 14 3.86 -9.08 1.24
CA TYR A 14 5.20 -9.07 1.85
C TYR A 14 5.26 -10.06 3.01
N LEU A 15 6.25 -10.95 2.99
CA LEU A 15 6.39 -12.07 3.92
C LEU A 15 7.55 -11.88 4.94
N GLY A 16 8.15 -10.68 5.01
CA GLY A 16 9.30 -10.39 5.87
C GLY A 16 10.65 -10.71 5.21
N GLU A 17 10.79 -11.90 4.63
CA GLU A 17 12.02 -12.30 3.91
C GLU A 17 11.80 -12.50 2.40
N GLY A 18 10.62 -12.13 1.90
CA GLY A 18 10.24 -12.31 0.51
C GLY A 18 8.92 -11.65 0.17
N ARG A 19 8.48 -11.84 -1.06
CA ARG A 19 7.24 -11.28 -1.59
C ARG A 19 6.51 -12.35 -2.40
N ASP A 20 5.20 -12.41 -2.21
CA ASP A 20 4.30 -13.30 -2.93
C ASP A 20 3.08 -12.51 -3.39
N HIS A 21 3.15 -12.03 -4.64
CA HIS A 21 2.09 -11.29 -5.31
C HIS A 21 1.22 -12.20 -6.19
N SER A 22 1.27 -13.51 -5.98
CA SER A 22 0.31 -14.43 -6.62
C SER A 22 -1.08 -14.26 -6.01
N PHE A 23 -2.10 -14.68 -6.77
CA PHE A 23 -3.48 -14.70 -6.28
C PHE A 23 -3.62 -15.42 -4.93
N ASP A 24 -3.07 -16.64 -4.84
CA ASP A 24 -3.13 -17.46 -3.61
C ASP A 24 -2.32 -16.85 -2.46
N GLY A 25 -1.17 -16.23 -2.76
CA GLY A 25 -0.34 -15.54 -1.78
C GLY A 25 -1.06 -14.37 -1.10
N ILE A 26 -1.83 -13.59 -1.88
CA ILE A 26 -2.65 -12.50 -1.35
C ILE A 26 -3.80 -13.04 -0.50
N LEU A 27 -4.51 -14.07 -0.95
CA LEU A 27 -5.59 -14.68 -0.17
C LEU A 27 -5.07 -15.23 1.16
N LYS A 28 -3.94 -15.92 1.13
CA LYS A 28 -3.30 -16.45 2.34
C LYS A 28 -2.89 -15.34 3.31
N SER A 29 -2.26 -14.28 2.80
CA SER A 29 -1.89 -13.10 3.60
C SER A 29 -3.08 -12.40 4.25
N PHE A 30 -4.21 -12.35 3.53
CA PHE A 30 -5.47 -11.79 4.01
C PHE A 30 -6.06 -12.66 5.14
N GLU A 31 -6.18 -13.97 4.93
CA GLU A 31 -6.66 -14.93 5.95
C GLU A 31 -5.83 -14.85 7.23
N ASP A 32 -4.50 -14.83 7.10
CA ASP A 32 -3.61 -14.72 8.26
C ASP A 32 -3.82 -13.39 9.00
N SER A 33 -4.19 -12.32 8.29
CA SER A 33 -4.55 -11.04 8.91
C SER A 33 -5.89 -11.12 9.63
N GLN A 34 -6.88 -11.83 9.08
CA GLN A 34 -8.15 -12.07 9.75
C GLN A 34 -7.94 -12.85 11.05
N GLU A 35 -7.10 -13.88 11.04
CA GLU A 35 -6.77 -14.67 12.24
C GLU A 35 -6.10 -13.80 13.31
N ARG A 36 -5.04 -13.06 12.94
CA ARG A 36 -4.29 -12.22 13.89
C ARG A 36 -5.14 -11.12 14.52
N LEU A 37 -6.04 -10.51 13.74
CA LEU A 37 -6.84 -9.37 14.20
C LEU A 37 -8.22 -9.80 14.72
N GLY A 38 -8.63 -11.04 14.48
CA GLY A 38 -9.96 -11.54 14.76
C GLY A 38 -11.05 -10.75 14.04
N MET A 39 -10.81 -10.33 12.80
CA MET A 39 -11.72 -9.50 12.01
C MET A 39 -12.02 -10.15 10.67
N GLU A 40 -13.28 -10.11 10.24
CA GLU A 40 -13.69 -10.68 8.95
C GLU A 40 -13.49 -9.70 7.80
N LYS A 41 -13.56 -8.39 8.06
CA LYS A 41 -13.55 -7.35 7.03
C LYS A 41 -12.50 -6.28 7.32
N PHE A 42 -11.80 -5.84 6.28
CA PHE A 42 -10.91 -4.68 6.35
C PHE A 42 -11.45 -3.52 5.52
N GLU A 43 -11.10 -2.30 5.90
CA GLU A 43 -11.52 -1.12 5.14
C GLU A 43 -10.69 -1.00 3.87
N VAL A 44 -9.36 -1.10 4.01
CA VAL A 44 -8.42 -1.05 2.90
C VAL A 44 -7.44 -2.22 3.05
N LEU A 45 -7.24 -2.95 1.96
CA LEU A 45 -6.13 -3.87 1.82
C LEU A 45 -5.17 -3.31 0.78
N TYR A 46 -3.87 -3.25 1.11
CA TYR A 46 -2.83 -2.79 0.18
C TYR A 46 -2.03 -3.97 -0.38
N ILE A 47 -1.71 -3.93 -1.67
CA ILE A 47 -0.61 -4.74 -2.23
C ILE A 47 0.71 -4.11 -1.74
N HIS A 48 1.51 -4.86 -0.99
CA HIS A 48 2.72 -4.37 -0.33
C HIS A 48 3.98 -4.66 -1.16
N ASP A 49 4.85 -3.65 -1.32
CA ASP A 49 6.20 -3.78 -1.87
C ASP A 49 6.27 -4.46 -3.25
N ALA A 50 5.27 -4.21 -4.10
CA ALA A 50 5.23 -4.67 -5.49
C ALA A 50 6.28 -3.98 -6.39
N GLY A 51 7.02 -3.01 -5.86
CA GLY A 51 8.10 -2.35 -6.58
C GLY A 51 9.17 -3.33 -7.08
N GLY A 52 9.50 -3.22 -8.36
CA GLY A 52 10.44 -4.10 -9.04
C GLY A 52 9.84 -5.40 -9.60
N TYR A 53 8.55 -5.66 -9.37
CA TYR A 53 7.81 -6.67 -10.13
C TYR A 53 7.23 -6.06 -11.41
N PRO A 54 7.08 -6.85 -12.48
CA PRO A 54 6.33 -6.43 -13.66
C PRO A 54 4.91 -6.03 -13.27
N VAL A 55 4.47 -4.86 -13.71
CA VAL A 55 3.13 -4.33 -13.38
C VAL A 55 2.07 -5.30 -13.91
N GLU A 56 2.29 -5.85 -15.10
CA GLU A 56 1.37 -6.77 -15.76
C GLU A 56 1.15 -8.06 -14.97
N GLU A 57 2.18 -8.58 -14.30
CA GLU A 57 2.07 -9.79 -13.46
C GLU A 57 1.28 -9.52 -12.19
N VAL A 58 1.55 -8.39 -11.52
CA VAL A 58 0.81 -8.01 -10.30
C VAL A 58 -0.65 -7.68 -10.62
N MET A 59 -0.90 -7.07 -11.78
CA MET A 59 -2.23 -6.63 -12.23
C MET A 59 -3.05 -7.73 -12.91
N ALA A 60 -2.48 -8.91 -13.16
CA ALA A 60 -3.17 -10.01 -13.81
C ALA A 60 -4.34 -10.57 -12.97
N ASP A 61 -5.29 -11.23 -13.65
CA ASP A 61 -6.44 -11.90 -13.02
C ASP A 61 -6.02 -13.07 -12.09
N ASP A 62 -4.89 -13.72 -12.39
CA ASP A 62 -4.24 -14.73 -11.55
C ASP A 62 -3.08 -14.15 -10.69
N GLY A 63 -2.91 -12.83 -10.74
CA GLY A 63 -2.00 -12.07 -9.89
C GLY A 63 -2.69 -11.49 -8.65
N ALA A 64 -1.95 -10.60 -7.97
CA ALA A 64 -2.41 -9.97 -6.76
C ALA A 64 -3.72 -9.18 -6.98
N MET A 65 -3.82 -8.42 -8.08
CA MET A 65 -5.00 -7.61 -8.34
C MET A 65 -6.27 -8.46 -8.51
N GLY A 66 -6.17 -9.64 -9.13
CA GLY A 66 -7.28 -10.59 -9.23
C GLY A 66 -7.81 -11.01 -7.85
N ALA A 67 -6.91 -11.35 -6.91
CA ALA A 67 -7.30 -11.69 -5.54
C ALA A 67 -7.92 -10.50 -4.81
N MET A 68 -7.36 -9.30 -4.98
CA MET A 68 -7.91 -8.08 -4.40
C MET A 68 -9.34 -7.80 -4.90
N ARG A 69 -9.60 -7.95 -6.22
CA ARG A 69 -10.93 -7.78 -6.81
C ARG A 69 -11.91 -8.85 -6.32
N LYS A 70 -11.47 -10.10 -6.17
CA LYS A 70 -12.29 -11.15 -5.55
C LYS A 70 -12.69 -10.77 -4.12
N LEU A 71 -11.75 -10.41 -3.27
CA LEU A 71 -12.00 -10.02 -1.88
C LEU A 71 -12.95 -8.82 -1.80
N GLN A 72 -12.80 -7.84 -2.69
CA GLN A 72 -13.68 -6.68 -2.75
C GLN A 72 -15.11 -7.07 -3.16
N LYS A 73 -15.25 -7.87 -4.23
CA LYS A 73 -16.54 -8.37 -4.71
C LYS A 73 -17.28 -9.18 -3.65
N ASP A 74 -16.55 -10.00 -2.91
CA ASP A 74 -17.11 -10.84 -1.84
C ASP A 74 -17.39 -10.04 -0.55
N GLY A 75 -17.04 -8.74 -0.51
CA GLY A 75 -17.36 -7.82 0.58
C GLY A 75 -16.38 -7.84 1.75
N PHE A 76 -15.26 -8.54 1.61
CA PHE A 76 -14.22 -8.67 2.63
C PHE A 76 -13.31 -7.43 2.74
N ILE A 77 -13.24 -6.63 1.69
CA ILE A 77 -12.57 -5.32 1.69
C ILE A 77 -13.44 -4.27 1.00
N ASN A 78 -13.36 -3.00 1.42
CA ASN A 78 -14.07 -1.92 0.72
C ASN A 78 -13.21 -1.31 -0.39
N TYR A 79 -11.93 -1.10 -0.12
CA TYR A 79 -11.01 -0.40 -1.01
C TYR A 79 -9.71 -1.17 -1.22
N ILE A 80 -9.12 -0.99 -2.40
CA ILE A 80 -7.88 -1.61 -2.84
C ILE A 80 -6.80 -0.53 -2.90
N GLY A 81 -5.68 -0.76 -2.23
CA GLY A 81 -4.55 0.14 -2.25
C GLY A 81 -3.27 -0.48 -2.78
N ILE A 82 -2.31 0.40 -3.10
CA ILE A 82 -0.92 0.04 -3.44
C ILE A 82 0.02 0.68 -2.43
N ALA A 83 1.08 -0.04 -2.03
CA ALA A 83 2.10 0.48 -1.14
C ALA A 83 3.49 0.20 -1.72
N CYS A 84 4.09 1.22 -2.33
CA CYS A 84 5.42 1.20 -2.94
C CYS A 84 6.14 2.53 -2.65
N ASN A 85 7.46 2.52 -2.57
CA ASN A 85 8.19 3.67 -2.00
C ASN A 85 8.26 4.89 -2.91
N ASP A 86 8.90 4.76 -4.07
CA ASP A 86 9.32 5.92 -4.86
C ASP A 86 8.53 6.09 -6.18
N PRO A 87 8.60 7.27 -6.83
CA PRO A 87 7.87 7.51 -8.06
C PRO A 87 8.16 6.50 -9.19
N PRO A 88 9.41 6.08 -9.46
CA PRO A 88 9.70 5.04 -10.45
C PRO A 88 8.93 3.73 -10.27
N VAL A 89 8.74 3.27 -9.04
CA VAL A 89 8.07 1.97 -8.80
C VAL A 89 6.60 2.09 -8.42
N ASN A 90 6.16 3.21 -7.85
CA ASN A 90 4.76 3.38 -7.41
C ASN A 90 3.88 3.95 -8.52
N THR A 91 4.36 4.95 -9.26
CA THR A 91 3.58 5.62 -10.30
C THR A 91 3.04 4.66 -11.36
N PRO A 92 3.79 3.65 -11.86
CA PRO A 92 3.25 2.71 -12.85
C PRO A 92 1.98 1.99 -12.40
N PHE A 93 1.88 1.65 -11.10
CA PHE A 93 0.66 1.06 -10.53
C PHE A 93 -0.47 2.09 -10.41
N ILE A 94 -0.17 3.29 -9.93
CA ILE A 94 -1.15 4.39 -9.83
C ILE A 94 -1.74 4.72 -11.21
N GLU A 95 -0.91 4.73 -12.25
CA GLU A 95 -1.29 5.07 -13.62
C GLU A 95 -2.21 4.04 -14.29
N THR A 96 -2.37 2.85 -13.69
CA THR A 96 -3.39 1.88 -14.13
C THR A 96 -4.81 2.41 -13.88
N GLY A 97 -4.99 3.29 -12.89
CA GLY A 97 -6.31 3.77 -12.47
C GLY A 97 -7.15 2.75 -11.70
N GLU A 98 -6.56 1.62 -11.28
CA GLU A 98 -7.28 0.51 -10.64
C GLU A 98 -7.34 0.60 -9.11
N PHE A 99 -6.55 1.47 -8.49
CA PHE A 99 -6.41 1.58 -7.04
C PHE A 99 -7.20 2.76 -6.47
N ASP A 100 -7.67 2.65 -5.23
CA ASP A 100 -8.39 3.72 -4.52
C ASP A 100 -7.44 4.63 -3.72
N VAL A 101 -6.32 4.07 -3.24
CA VAL A 101 -5.38 4.78 -2.37
C VAL A 101 -3.95 4.25 -2.52
N ALA A 102 -2.97 5.15 -2.52
CA ALA A 102 -1.55 4.80 -2.52
C ALA A 102 -0.87 5.19 -1.21
N VAL A 103 -0.08 4.28 -0.63
CA VAL A 103 0.89 4.62 0.42
C VAL A 103 2.16 5.13 -0.25
N VAL A 104 2.65 6.28 0.22
CA VAL A 104 3.84 6.96 -0.32
C VAL A 104 4.84 7.16 0.82
N PRO A 105 5.68 6.17 1.13
CA PRO A 105 6.79 6.34 2.06
C PRO A 105 7.99 6.97 1.35
N GLU A 106 8.73 7.83 2.05
CA GLU A 106 10.06 8.33 1.62
C GLU A 106 10.06 9.11 0.29
N ALA A 107 8.89 9.58 -0.15
CA ALA A 107 8.76 10.39 -1.36
C ALA A 107 7.93 11.66 -1.13
N TRP A 108 7.46 11.92 0.10
CA TRP A 108 6.75 13.15 0.43
C TRP A 108 6.99 13.61 1.87
N SER A 109 7.61 14.78 2.02
CA SER A 109 7.80 15.51 3.28
C SER A 109 8.10 16.98 2.97
N MET A 110 8.38 17.79 4.01
CA MET A 110 8.88 19.15 3.80
C MET A 110 10.28 19.19 3.15
N LEU A 111 11.08 18.14 3.29
CA LEU A 111 12.45 18.06 2.75
C LEU A 111 12.53 17.28 1.43
N ASN A 112 11.62 16.34 1.22
CA ASN A 112 11.60 15.44 0.07
C ASN A 112 10.28 15.55 -0.66
N GLN A 113 10.30 16.16 -1.85
CA GLN A 113 9.10 16.42 -2.64
C GLN A 113 9.05 15.61 -3.94
N ARG A 114 9.83 14.53 -4.06
CA ARG A 114 9.91 13.71 -5.29
C ARG A 114 8.54 13.17 -5.72
N GLY A 115 7.65 12.91 -4.78
CA GLY A 115 6.27 12.49 -5.04
C GLY A 115 5.45 13.49 -5.86
N ALA A 116 5.74 14.80 -5.78
CA ALA A 116 5.06 15.80 -6.60
C ALA A 116 5.37 15.70 -8.09
N GLU A 117 6.48 15.07 -8.48
CA GLU A 117 6.87 14.98 -9.89
C GLU A 117 5.91 14.09 -10.68
N ARG A 118 5.44 12.99 -10.08
CA ARG A 118 4.62 11.98 -10.78
C ARG A 118 3.51 11.34 -9.94
N ILE A 119 3.76 11.06 -8.66
CA ILE A 119 2.78 10.37 -7.79
C ILE A 119 1.55 11.25 -7.54
N LEU A 120 1.74 12.48 -7.06
CA LEU A 120 0.61 13.36 -6.71
C LEU A 120 -0.22 13.75 -7.95
N PRO A 121 0.38 14.12 -9.10
CA PRO A 121 -0.40 14.38 -10.32
C PRO A 121 -1.17 13.15 -10.82
N ALA A 122 -0.58 11.95 -10.74
CA ALA A 122 -1.27 10.72 -11.14
C ALA A 122 -2.43 10.39 -10.20
N ALA A 123 -2.22 10.50 -8.88
CA ALA A 123 -3.27 10.29 -7.90
C ALA A 123 -4.42 11.30 -8.06
N GLU A 124 -4.13 12.57 -8.34
CA GLU A 124 -5.14 13.57 -8.66
C GLU A 124 -5.93 13.18 -9.92
N LYS A 125 -5.23 12.78 -11.00
CA LYS A 125 -5.85 12.36 -12.27
C LYS A 125 -6.85 11.21 -12.08
N PHE A 126 -6.55 10.25 -11.22
CA PHE A 126 -7.40 9.07 -10.98
C PHE A 126 -8.28 9.19 -9.72
N ASN A 127 -8.34 10.38 -9.10
CA ASN A 127 -9.11 10.63 -7.88
C ASN A 127 -8.79 9.66 -6.72
N MET A 128 -7.50 9.37 -6.55
CA MET A 128 -7.00 8.48 -5.52
C MET A 128 -6.65 9.21 -4.23
N GLY A 129 -6.85 8.54 -3.09
CA GLY A 129 -6.29 8.96 -1.82
C GLY A 129 -4.77 8.78 -1.77
N ILE A 130 -4.09 9.61 -0.98
CA ILE A 130 -2.67 9.41 -0.64
C ILE A 130 -2.54 9.22 0.86
N PHE A 131 -1.90 8.12 1.26
CA PHE A 131 -1.42 7.91 2.62
C PHE A 131 0.08 8.26 2.68
N CYS A 132 0.39 9.46 3.18
CA CYS A 132 1.77 9.90 3.32
C CYS A 132 2.45 9.12 4.46
N ALA A 133 3.33 8.18 4.09
CA ALA A 133 4.17 7.48 5.05
C ALA A 133 5.51 8.23 5.20
N THR A 134 6.10 8.13 6.38
CA THR A 134 7.34 8.84 6.78
C THR A 134 7.36 10.38 6.52
N PRO A 135 6.27 11.14 6.78
CA PRO A 135 6.23 12.59 6.53
C PRO A 135 7.23 13.39 7.37
N LEU A 136 7.76 12.79 8.44
CA LEU A 136 8.72 13.40 9.36
C LEU A 136 10.17 12.94 9.12
N GLU A 137 10.45 12.31 7.97
CA GLU A 137 11.81 11.87 7.59
C GLU A 137 12.46 11.01 8.68
N ILE A 138 11.74 9.97 9.12
CA ILE A 138 12.21 9.01 10.15
C ILE A 138 12.60 9.74 11.46
N GLY A 139 11.88 10.82 11.77
CA GLY A 139 12.08 11.61 12.98
C GLY A 139 12.96 12.85 12.80
N LEU A 140 13.70 12.99 11.70
CA LEU A 140 14.56 14.14 11.42
C LEU A 140 13.81 15.48 11.54
N LEU A 141 12.59 15.56 11.00
CA LEU A 141 11.78 16.78 11.06
C LEU A 141 11.12 17.01 12.42
N ALA A 142 11.14 16.02 13.31
CA ALA A 142 10.60 16.14 14.67
C ALA A 142 11.69 16.47 15.69
N THR A 143 12.90 15.91 15.54
CA THR A 143 13.97 15.99 16.54
C THR A 143 15.20 16.76 16.09
N GLY A 144 15.29 17.12 14.80
CA GLY A 144 16.53 17.60 14.20
C GLY A 144 17.52 16.46 13.88
N PRO A 145 18.69 16.78 13.31
CA PRO A 145 19.69 15.78 12.96
C PRO A 145 20.18 15.04 14.20
N ALA A 146 20.33 13.72 14.10
CA ALA A 146 20.98 12.95 15.14
C ALA A 146 22.47 13.34 15.22
N ASN A 147 22.93 13.70 16.41
CA ASN A 147 24.35 13.88 16.66
C ASN A 147 24.97 12.48 16.77
N PHE A 148 25.59 11.98 15.70
CA PHE A 148 26.33 10.71 15.73
C PHE A 148 27.72 10.83 16.40
N SER A 149 27.87 11.76 17.33
CA SER A 149 29.07 11.90 18.14
C SER A 149 28.82 11.26 19.50
N ASP A 150 28.91 9.94 19.58
CA ASP A 150 29.24 9.14 20.78
C ASP A 150 29.64 7.71 20.37
#